data_AF-A0A396ZW57-F1
#
_entry.id   AF-A0A396ZW57-F1
#
_cell.length_a   1.000
_cell.length_b   1.000
_cell.length_c   1.000
_cell.angle_alpha   90.00
_cell.angle_beta   90.00
_cell.angle_gamma   90.00
#
_symmetry.space_group_name_H-M   'P 1'
#
loop_
_entity.id
_entity.type
_entity.pdbx_description
1 polymer ?
#
loop_
_entity_poly.entity_id
_entity_poly.type
_entity_poly.pdbx_seq_one_letter_code
_entity_poly.pdbx_strand_id
1 'polypeptide(L)'
;MDNPVLRQVLLGCYDPSSPLRHLRGQRGILELIFAKLMEAWEAHIDDNARGVMRLGGRRGASMQNIPGRVPQRLRFPEPWPQPMDPLSNRPYDFHVNMMPFVMGDITSLPTSCQRYHDIIVGCLAKNSSGEHGKVGYLTIHEGMVEAGTSQRRGGLHIEAGGGGGQSIKTEDFFWGQGRFEQNVLHGGIYMASTVEHSCVIYDVVIQDPASVVGALGDVEHLRSSLAKKDIRPLLLQANELVWMTDRTPHESLPLPVTTFRQYFRLVTSGVSHWYADHSTPNPLGIQPTAKIVFGNKFHAAVHDVLKAPQNDLST
;
A
#
# COMPACT_ATOMS: atom_id res chain seq x y z
N MET A 1 20.30 11.20 8.91
CA MET A 1 19.29 11.32 9.99
C MET A 1 18.02 11.71 9.27
N ASP A 2 17.37 10.73 8.66
CA ASP A 2 16.45 10.99 7.53
C ASP A 2 15.00 10.81 7.99
N ASN A 3 14.65 11.41 9.14
CA ASN A 3 13.27 11.44 9.59
C ASN A 3 12.60 12.70 9.01
N PRO A 4 11.53 12.55 8.20
CA PRO A 4 10.90 13.68 7.51
C PRO A 4 10.29 14.69 8.49
N VAL A 5 9.79 14.25 9.65
CA VAL A 5 9.21 15.13 10.68
C VAL A 5 10.31 15.93 11.37
N LEU A 6 11.46 15.32 11.68
CA LEU A 6 12.61 16.02 12.25
C LEU A 6 13.06 17.16 11.34
N ARG A 7 13.15 16.91 10.04
CA ARG A 7 13.49 17.94 9.07
C ARG A 7 12.51 19.12 9.11
N GLN A 8 11.21 18.86 9.14
CA GLN A 8 10.19 19.90 9.19
C GLN A 8 10.26 20.74 10.47
N VAL A 9 10.42 20.10 11.64
CA VAL A 9 10.57 20.81 12.90
C VAL A 9 11.82 21.70 12.90
N LEU A 10 12.95 21.17 12.43
CA LEU A 10 14.19 21.94 12.33
C LEU A 10 14.03 23.14 11.40
N LEU A 11 13.42 22.96 10.21
CA LEU A 11 13.12 24.08 9.31
C LEU A 11 12.23 25.12 9.98
N GLY A 12 11.20 24.69 10.72
CA GLY A 12 10.34 25.57 11.51
C GLY A 12 11.10 26.36 12.59
N CYS A 13 12.13 25.79 13.20
CA CYS A 13 12.98 26.54 14.14
C CYS A 13 13.75 27.70 13.46
N TYR A 14 14.01 27.60 12.15
CA TYR A 14 14.73 28.61 11.39
C TYR A 14 13.82 29.59 10.62
N ASP A 15 12.53 29.30 10.51
CA ASP A 15 11.53 30.19 9.93
C ASP A 15 11.06 31.26 10.94
N PRO A 16 11.27 32.56 10.68
CA PRO A 16 10.82 33.65 11.56
C PRO A 16 9.30 33.71 11.75
N SER A 17 8.50 33.22 10.80
CA SER A 17 7.05 33.21 10.87
C SER A 17 6.51 32.04 11.71
N SER A 18 7.29 30.97 11.86
CA SER A 18 6.88 29.77 12.56
C SER A 18 6.89 29.95 14.08
N PRO A 19 5.89 29.42 14.81
CA PRO A 19 5.93 29.35 16.27
C PRO A 19 7.12 28.52 16.79
N LEU A 20 7.66 27.60 15.97
CA LEU A 20 8.81 26.77 16.34
C LEU A 20 10.11 27.56 16.44
N ARG A 21 10.17 28.82 15.95
CA ARG A 21 11.35 29.69 16.09
C ARG A 21 11.85 29.84 17.53
N HIS A 22 10.94 29.73 18.51
CA HIS A 22 11.26 29.81 19.93
C HIS A 22 12.09 28.62 20.44
N LEU A 23 12.14 27.52 19.68
CA LEU A 23 12.99 26.35 19.95
C LEU A 23 14.37 26.45 19.29
N ARG A 24 14.67 27.54 18.58
CA ARG A 24 16.00 27.74 17.97
C ARG A 24 17.08 27.74 19.05
N GLY A 25 18.10 26.91 18.87
CA GLY A 25 19.19 26.74 19.84
C GLY A 25 18.83 25.90 21.08
N GLN A 26 17.57 25.48 21.24
CA GLN A 26 17.10 24.69 22.39
C GLN A 26 17.28 23.18 22.16
N ARG A 27 18.53 22.74 21.96
CA ARG A 27 18.85 21.36 21.57
C ARG A 27 18.27 20.32 22.53
N GLY A 28 18.47 20.49 23.85
CA GLY A 28 17.99 19.51 24.83
C GLY A 28 16.45 19.40 24.88
N ILE A 29 15.75 20.51 24.66
CA ILE A 29 14.27 20.52 24.59
C ILE A 29 13.81 19.81 23.33
N LEU A 30 14.45 20.08 22.18
CA LEU A 30 14.16 19.39 20.92
C LEU A 30 14.39 17.88 21.05
N GLU A 31 15.52 17.47 21.61
CA GLU A 31 15.82 16.04 21.87
C GLU A 31 14.75 15.39 22.74
N LEU A 32 14.27 16.08 23.79
CA LEU A 32 13.20 15.57 24.65
C LEU A 32 11.85 15.46 23.91
N ILE A 33 11.47 16.48 23.14
CA ILE A 33 10.25 16.47 22.32
C ILE A 33 10.29 15.29 21.35
N PHE A 34 11.41 15.10 20.65
CA PHE A 34 11.57 14.00 19.71
C PHE A 34 11.55 12.64 20.39
N ALA A 35 12.22 12.49 21.53
CA ALA A 35 12.17 11.24 22.28
C ALA A 35 10.72 10.87 22.66
N LYS A 36 9.93 11.84 23.12
CA LYS A 36 8.52 11.63 23.49
C LYS A 36 7.64 11.34 22.27
N LEU A 37 7.88 12.01 21.15
CA LEU A 37 7.15 11.78 19.91
C LEU A 37 7.44 10.37 19.35
N MET A 38 8.71 9.95 19.36
CA MET A 38 9.11 8.61 18.95
C MET A 38 8.51 7.54 19.86
N GLU A 39 8.47 7.76 21.18
CA GLU A 39 7.81 6.88 22.15
C GLU A 39 6.31 6.74 21.85
N ALA A 40 5.63 7.85 21.57
CA ALA A 40 4.21 7.85 21.20
C ALA A 40 3.95 7.10 19.89
N TRP A 41 4.77 7.31 18.85
CA TRP A 41 4.66 6.58 17.59
C TRP A 41 4.96 5.08 17.73
N GLU A 42 5.98 4.73 18.50
CA GLU A 42 6.37 3.33 18.76
C GLU A 42 5.26 2.54 19.48
N ALA A 43 4.43 3.21 20.29
CA ALA A 43 3.30 2.59 20.96
C ALA A 43 2.22 2.07 20.00
N HIS A 44 2.19 2.53 18.75
CA HIS A 44 1.26 2.09 17.73
C HIS A 44 1.81 0.94 16.85
N ILE A 45 3.05 0.50 17.05
CA ILE A 45 3.63 -0.63 16.32
C ILE A 45 3.35 -1.91 17.11
N ASP A 46 2.41 -2.72 16.60
CA ASP A 46 2.13 -4.05 17.13
C ASP A 46 2.96 -5.09 16.39
N ASP A 47 4.03 -5.55 17.04
CA ASP A 47 4.95 -6.58 16.58
C ASP A 47 4.58 -8.00 17.06
N ASN A 48 3.47 -8.14 17.80
CA ASN A 48 2.90 -9.44 18.16
C ASN A 48 1.86 -9.89 17.13
N ALA A 49 1.19 -8.94 16.48
CA ALA A 49 0.28 -9.20 15.38
C ALA A 49 1.03 -9.50 14.07
N ARG A 50 0.48 -10.44 13.29
CA ARG A 50 0.98 -10.79 11.96
C ARG A 50 0.40 -9.83 10.92
N GLY A 51 1.24 -8.96 10.38
CA GLY A 51 0.86 -8.05 9.31
C GLY A 51 0.91 -8.72 7.93
N VAL A 52 1.72 -9.75 7.74
CA VAL A 52 1.90 -10.42 6.44
C VAL A 52 1.99 -11.95 6.59
N MET A 53 1.44 -12.64 5.58
CA MET A 53 1.44 -14.09 5.49
C MET A 53 1.89 -14.58 4.11
N ARG A 54 2.88 -15.46 4.10
CA ARG A 54 3.26 -16.29 2.95
C ARG A 54 2.24 -17.43 2.78
N LEU A 55 1.74 -17.65 1.57
CA LEU A 55 0.55 -18.51 1.33
C LEU A 55 0.83 -19.93 0.84
N GLY A 56 2.10 -20.36 0.87
CA GLY A 56 2.52 -21.71 0.49
C GLY A 56 1.99 -22.77 1.45
N GLY A 57 1.99 -24.02 0.97
CA GLY A 57 1.68 -25.19 1.78
C GLY A 57 2.85 -26.18 1.82
N ARG A 58 2.90 -27.03 2.85
CA ARG A 58 3.75 -28.22 2.82
C ARG A 58 3.04 -29.31 2.02
N ARG A 59 3.72 -29.90 1.02
CA ARG A 59 3.24 -31.12 0.33
C ARG A 59 3.01 -32.22 1.38
N GLY A 60 1.80 -32.78 1.44
CA GLY A 60 1.47 -33.92 2.29
C GLY A 60 1.08 -33.61 3.75
N ALA A 61 0.86 -32.34 4.13
CA ALA A 61 0.38 -32.01 5.46
C ALA A 61 -1.11 -32.38 5.64
N SER A 62 -1.44 -33.16 6.68
CA SER A 62 -2.81 -33.54 7.04
C SER A 62 -3.61 -32.42 7.73
N MET A 63 -2.93 -31.37 8.19
CA MET A 63 -3.54 -30.17 8.77
C MET A 63 -3.58 -29.02 7.76
N GLN A 64 -4.61 -28.17 7.86
CA GLN A 64 -4.66 -26.88 7.18
C GLN A 64 -3.32 -26.14 7.39
N ASN A 65 -2.69 -25.73 6.29
CA ASN A 65 -1.37 -25.11 6.33
C ASN A 65 -1.40 -23.85 7.20
N ILE A 66 -0.53 -23.78 8.21
CA ILE A 66 -0.32 -22.55 9.00
C ILE A 66 0.24 -21.49 8.05
N PRO A 67 -0.52 -20.40 7.74
CA PRO A 67 -0.02 -19.34 6.87
C PRO A 67 1.23 -18.68 7.47
N GLY A 68 2.10 -18.11 6.63
CA GLY A 68 3.25 -17.34 7.08
C GLY A 68 4.60 -18.06 7.05
N ARG A 69 4.65 -19.39 6.86
CA ARG A 69 5.92 -20.14 6.90
C ARG A 69 6.51 -20.51 5.54
N VAL A 70 5.68 -20.76 4.53
CA VAL A 70 6.12 -21.29 3.25
C VAL A 70 5.70 -20.34 2.13
N PRO A 71 6.60 -19.92 1.23
CA PRO A 71 6.23 -19.11 0.08
C PRO A 71 5.43 -19.94 -0.93
N GLN A 72 4.37 -19.36 -1.48
CA GLN A 72 3.71 -19.88 -2.68
C GLN A 72 4.30 -19.14 -3.89
N ARG A 73 4.90 -19.88 -4.82
CA ARG A 73 5.33 -19.31 -6.10
C ARG A 73 4.23 -19.48 -7.13
N LEU A 74 3.79 -18.36 -7.69
CA LEU A 74 2.79 -18.33 -8.75
C LEU A 74 3.44 -18.60 -10.11
N ARG A 75 2.61 -19.03 -11.05
CA ARG A 75 2.89 -18.88 -12.47
C ARG A 75 2.09 -17.67 -12.94
N PHE A 76 2.77 -16.57 -13.25
CA PHE A 76 2.13 -15.43 -13.90
C PHE A 76 1.66 -15.84 -15.31
N PRO A 77 0.55 -15.29 -15.80
CA PRO A 77 0.18 -15.46 -17.20
C PRO A 77 1.24 -14.79 -18.08
N GLU A 78 1.34 -15.25 -19.33
CA GLU A 78 2.13 -14.55 -20.36
C GLU A 78 1.75 -13.06 -20.38
N PRO A 79 2.66 -12.13 -20.71
CA PRO A 79 2.33 -10.71 -20.85
C PRO A 79 1.17 -10.48 -21.82
N TRP A 80 0.36 -9.44 -21.59
CA TRP A 80 -0.74 -9.11 -22.50
C TRP A 80 -0.16 -8.81 -23.88
N PRO A 81 -0.71 -9.37 -24.97
CA PRO A 81 -0.26 -9.04 -26.30
C PRO A 81 -0.52 -7.56 -26.53
N GLN A 82 0.57 -6.80 -26.64
CA GLN A 82 0.54 -5.36 -26.82
C GLN A 82 1.14 -5.08 -28.20
N PRO A 83 0.51 -4.21 -29.02
CA PRO A 83 1.21 -3.64 -30.15
C PRO A 83 2.52 -2.98 -29.66
N MET A 84 3.57 -2.97 -30.47
CA MET A 84 4.70 -2.11 -30.14
C MET A 84 4.28 -0.66 -30.33
N ASP A 85 4.61 0.20 -29.38
CA ASP A 85 4.54 1.65 -29.59
C ASP A 85 5.48 2.01 -30.75
N PRO A 86 4.95 2.52 -31.88
CA PRO A 86 5.75 2.82 -33.06
C PRO A 86 6.78 3.94 -32.84
N LEU A 87 6.67 4.72 -31.75
CA LEU A 87 7.62 5.79 -31.41
C LEU A 87 8.74 5.33 -30.47
N SER A 88 8.43 4.47 -29.49
CA SER A 88 9.41 4.03 -28.48
C SER A 88 9.96 2.61 -28.71
N ASN A 89 9.36 1.85 -29.64
CA ASN A 89 9.68 0.44 -29.90
C ASN A 89 9.61 -0.43 -28.63
N ARG A 90 8.71 -0.07 -27.70
CA ARG A 90 8.42 -0.80 -26.46
C ARG A 90 7.02 -1.39 -26.56
N PRO A 91 6.76 -2.59 -26.00
CA PRO A 91 5.38 -3.06 -25.83
C PRO A 91 4.63 -2.05 -24.96
N TYR A 92 3.39 -1.72 -25.32
CA TYR A 92 2.53 -0.90 -24.45
C TYR A 92 2.43 -1.51 -23.05
N ASP A 93 2.30 -0.66 -22.04
CA ASP A 93 2.08 -1.10 -20.66
C ASP A 93 0.62 -1.57 -20.49
N PHE A 94 0.40 -2.69 -19.81
CA PHE A 94 -0.93 -3.14 -19.44
C PHE A 94 -1.20 -2.73 -18.00
N HIS A 95 -2.12 -1.79 -17.80
CA HIS A 95 -2.40 -1.26 -16.47
C HIS A 95 -3.89 -1.18 -16.18
N VAL A 96 -4.31 -1.90 -15.14
CA VAL A 96 -5.59 -1.68 -14.45
C VAL A 96 -5.28 -1.41 -13.00
N ASN A 97 -5.95 -0.44 -12.38
CA ASN A 97 -5.76 -0.11 -10.98
C ASN A 97 -7.08 -0.09 -10.23
N MET A 98 -7.19 -0.88 -9.17
CA MET A 98 -8.40 -0.95 -8.34
C MET A 98 -9.68 -1.20 -9.16
N MET A 99 -9.61 -1.95 -10.26
CA MET A 99 -10.77 -2.21 -11.10
C MET A 99 -11.77 -3.10 -10.37
N PRO A 100 -13.04 -2.69 -10.19
CA PRO A 100 -14.04 -3.49 -9.49
C PRO A 100 -14.45 -4.69 -10.33
N PHE A 101 -14.62 -5.85 -9.71
CA PHE A 101 -15.15 -7.06 -10.33
C PHE A 101 -15.82 -7.94 -9.27
N VAL A 102 -16.64 -8.91 -9.69
CA VAL A 102 -17.30 -9.84 -8.78
C VAL A 102 -16.36 -11.01 -8.50
N MET A 103 -15.90 -11.15 -7.25
CA MET A 103 -14.97 -12.20 -6.86
C MET A 103 -15.61 -13.57 -6.99
N GLY A 104 -14.95 -14.47 -7.72
CA GLY A 104 -15.47 -15.81 -8.03
C GLY A 104 -16.31 -15.89 -9.31
N ASP A 105 -16.56 -14.75 -9.98
CA ASP A 105 -17.24 -14.72 -11.28
C ASP A 105 -16.28 -14.22 -12.38
N ILE A 106 -15.77 -15.16 -13.16
CA ILE A 106 -14.86 -14.87 -14.29
C ILE A 106 -15.51 -13.99 -15.36
N THR A 107 -16.83 -14.03 -15.50
CA THR A 107 -17.56 -13.26 -16.52
C THR A 107 -17.61 -11.77 -16.19
N SER A 108 -17.36 -11.42 -14.92
CA SER A 108 -17.21 -10.03 -14.46
C SER A 108 -15.83 -9.44 -14.75
N LEU A 109 -14.86 -10.26 -15.20
CA LEU A 109 -13.52 -9.82 -15.61
C LEU A 109 -13.47 -9.58 -17.13
N PRO A 110 -12.93 -8.44 -17.59
CA PRO A 110 -12.58 -8.24 -18.99
C PRO A 110 -11.59 -9.31 -19.48
N THR A 111 -11.63 -9.66 -20.77
CA THR A 111 -10.77 -10.70 -21.38
C THR A 111 -9.29 -10.53 -21.05
N SER A 112 -8.80 -9.30 -21.00
CA SER A 112 -7.40 -8.97 -20.64
C SER A 112 -7.03 -9.37 -19.21
N CYS A 113 -8.00 -9.35 -18.28
CA CYS A 113 -7.82 -9.68 -16.88
C CYS A 113 -8.15 -11.15 -16.53
N GLN A 114 -8.96 -11.84 -17.34
CA GLN A 114 -9.34 -13.25 -17.10
C GLN A 114 -8.13 -14.19 -16.99
N ARG A 115 -7.00 -13.82 -17.59
CA ARG A 115 -5.73 -14.56 -17.53
C ARG A 115 -5.16 -14.69 -16.12
N TYR A 116 -5.53 -13.78 -15.22
CA TYR A 116 -5.15 -13.81 -13.80
C TYR A 116 -6.14 -14.60 -12.93
N HIS A 117 -7.19 -15.20 -13.53
CA HIS A 117 -8.25 -15.88 -12.81
C HIS A 117 -7.75 -16.97 -11.84
N ASP A 118 -6.78 -17.79 -12.25
CA ASP A 118 -6.23 -18.85 -11.39
C ASP A 118 -5.54 -18.28 -10.14
N ILE A 119 -4.87 -17.13 -10.27
CA ILE A 119 -4.27 -16.42 -9.14
C ILE A 119 -5.37 -15.88 -8.22
N ILE A 120 -6.43 -15.30 -8.78
CA ILE A 120 -7.58 -14.77 -8.03
C ILE A 120 -8.27 -15.89 -7.25
N VAL A 121 -8.63 -17.00 -7.90
CA VAL A 121 -9.23 -18.17 -7.25
C VAL A 121 -8.32 -18.73 -6.16
N GLY A 122 -7.01 -18.79 -6.42
CA GLY A 122 -6.02 -19.18 -5.42
C GLY A 122 -6.02 -18.29 -4.18
N CYS A 123 -6.19 -16.97 -4.35
CA CYS A 123 -6.33 -16.04 -3.23
C CYS A 123 -7.63 -16.28 -2.45
N LEU A 124 -8.76 -16.40 -3.15
CA LEU A 124 -10.08 -16.60 -2.54
C LEU A 124 -10.17 -17.92 -1.78
N ALA A 125 -9.54 -18.98 -2.27
CA ALA A 125 -9.48 -20.28 -1.59
C ALA A 125 -8.72 -20.25 -0.26
N LYS A 126 -7.89 -19.23 -0.01
CA LYS A 126 -7.19 -19.02 1.27
C LYS A 126 -7.98 -18.16 2.25
N ASN A 127 -9.08 -17.56 1.79
CA ASN A 127 -9.83 -16.58 2.54
C ASN A 127 -11.06 -17.20 3.23
N SER A 128 -11.28 -16.86 4.49
CA SER A 128 -12.37 -17.38 5.33
C SER A 128 -13.52 -16.37 5.55
N SER A 129 -13.48 -15.16 4.96
CA SER A 129 -14.55 -14.14 5.12
C SER A 129 -15.68 -14.23 4.08
N GLY A 130 -15.73 -15.31 3.30
CA GLY A 130 -16.79 -15.52 2.31
C GLY A 130 -16.81 -14.45 1.22
N GLU A 131 -15.66 -14.19 0.60
CA GLU A 131 -15.51 -13.11 -0.40
C GLU A 131 -16.18 -13.42 -1.76
N HIS A 132 -16.56 -14.66 -2.02
CA HIS A 132 -17.23 -15.04 -3.26
C HIS A 132 -18.57 -14.28 -3.42
N GLY A 133 -18.81 -13.77 -4.62
CA GLY A 133 -19.99 -12.98 -4.97
C GLY A 133 -19.93 -11.50 -4.53
N LYS A 134 -18.93 -11.09 -3.75
CA LYS A 134 -18.72 -9.68 -3.38
C LYS A 134 -17.89 -8.96 -4.44
N VAL A 135 -17.97 -7.63 -4.47
CA VAL A 135 -17.09 -6.81 -5.32
C VAL A 135 -15.70 -6.72 -4.69
N GLY A 136 -14.69 -7.21 -5.40
CA GLY A 136 -13.27 -7.01 -5.10
C GLY A 136 -12.62 -6.06 -6.08
N TYR A 137 -11.36 -5.70 -5.84
CA TYR A 137 -10.65 -4.68 -6.62
C TYR A 137 -9.32 -5.21 -7.12
N LEU A 138 -9.14 -5.18 -8.44
CA LEU A 138 -7.98 -5.74 -9.12
C LEU A 138 -7.02 -4.65 -9.59
N THR A 139 -5.74 -4.80 -9.26
CA THR A 139 -4.65 -4.05 -9.87
C THR A 139 -3.72 -5.02 -10.60
N ILE A 140 -3.49 -4.77 -11.88
CA ILE A 140 -2.46 -5.42 -12.68
C ILE A 140 -1.63 -4.31 -13.32
N HIS A 141 -0.31 -4.39 -13.22
CA HIS A 141 0.59 -3.48 -13.91
C HIS A 141 1.71 -4.31 -14.55
N GLU A 142 1.64 -4.45 -15.88
CA GLU A 142 2.67 -5.05 -16.71
C GLU A 142 3.36 -3.93 -17.49
N GLY A 143 4.68 -3.83 -17.39
CA GLY A 143 5.40 -2.77 -18.11
C GLY A 143 6.89 -2.77 -17.86
N MET A 144 7.59 -1.96 -18.63
CA MET A 144 9.03 -1.71 -18.43
C MET A 144 9.24 -0.76 -17.26
N VAL A 145 10.09 -1.15 -16.32
CA VAL A 145 10.51 -0.31 -15.20
C VAL A 145 11.96 0.08 -15.41
N GLU A 146 12.26 1.36 -15.43
CA GLU A 146 13.63 1.85 -15.61
C GLU A 146 14.48 1.65 -14.36
N ALA A 147 15.77 1.39 -14.55
CA ALA A 147 16.73 1.33 -13.46
C ALA A 147 16.69 2.62 -12.61
N GLY A 148 16.75 2.47 -11.29
CA GLY A 148 16.65 3.56 -10.32
C GLY A 148 15.22 4.05 -10.07
N THR A 149 14.21 3.49 -10.73
CA THR A 149 12.79 3.85 -10.54
C THR A 149 11.97 2.69 -9.98
N SER A 150 10.87 3.03 -9.31
CA SER A 150 9.87 2.06 -8.84
C SER A 150 8.62 2.13 -9.72
N GLN A 151 8.02 0.98 -10.03
CA GLN A 151 6.80 0.92 -10.86
C GLN A 151 5.57 1.51 -10.16
N ARG A 152 5.62 1.59 -8.83
CA ARG A 152 4.55 2.10 -7.96
C ARG A 152 5.15 3.12 -7.01
N ARG A 153 4.28 3.85 -6.29
CA ARG A 153 4.69 4.88 -5.32
C ARG A 153 5.67 4.28 -4.29
N GLY A 154 6.86 4.88 -4.20
CA GLY A 154 7.84 4.59 -3.16
C GLY A 154 7.48 5.26 -1.82
N GLY A 155 8.34 5.10 -0.82
CA GLY A 155 8.05 5.56 0.53
C GLY A 155 7.14 4.59 1.28
N LEU A 156 7.39 4.47 2.58
CA LEU A 156 6.71 3.52 3.45
C LEU A 156 5.28 3.97 3.72
N HIS A 157 4.33 3.08 3.45
CA HIS A 157 2.92 3.38 3.67
C HIS A 157 2.12 2.15 4.11
N ILE A 158 0.92 2.42 4.61
CA ILE A 158 -0.15 1.44 4.82
C ILE A 158 -1.36 1.79 3.93
N GLU A 159 -2.35 0.90 3.81
CA GLU A 159 -3.58 1.15 3.04
C GLU A 159 -4.77 1.60 3.92
N ALA A 160 -4.55 1.85 5.22
CA ALA A 160 -5.54 2.33 6.18
C ALA A 160 -5.21 3.74 6.72
N GLY A 161 -6.23 4.48 7.17
CA GLY A 161 -6.13 5.81 7.80
C GLY A 161 -5.67 6.96 6.89
N GLY A 162 -5.32 6.67 5.64
CA GLY A 162 -4.59 7.56 4.75
C GLY A 162 -5.39 8.10 3.58
N GLY A 163 -6.53 8.75 3.82
CA GLY A 163 -7.28 9.42 2.75
C GLY A 163 -6.41 10.40 1.94
N GLY A 164 -6.79 10.65 0.69
CA GLY A 164 -6.28 11.73 -0.16
C GLY A 164 -7.43 12.64 -0.59
N GLY A 165 -7.14 13.88 -0.97
CA GLY A 165 -8.19 14.86 -1.29
C GLY A 165 -8.73 15.62 -0.07
N GLN A 166 -9.84 16.34 -0.24
CA GLN A 166 -10.55 17.03 0.85
C GLN A 166 -11.31 16.07 1.79
N SER A 167 -11.18 14.74 1.64
CA SER A 167 -11.76 13.82 2.62
C SER A 167 -11.03 14.02 3.94
N ILE A 168 -11.71 14.73 4.84
CA ILE A 168 -11.28 15.02 6.20
C ILE A 168 -10.82 13.71 6.85
N LYS A 169 -9.80 13.77 7.72
CA LYS A 169 -9.23 12.69 8.54
C LYS A 169 -10.26 11.98 9.48
N THR A 170 -11.55 12.00 9.16
CA THR A 170 -12.68 11.69 10.02
C THR A 170 -13.47 10.44 9.61
N GLU A 171 -13.15 9.79 8.48
CA GLU A 171 -13.79 8.53 8.08
C GLU A 171 -12.82 7.36 8.25
N ASP A 172 -13.35 6.21 8.71
CA ASP A 172 -12.62 4.94 8.76
C ASP A 172 -12.14 4.59 7.34
N PHE A 173 -10.89 4.93 7.03
CA PHE A 173 -10.28 4.66 5.74
C PHE A 173 -9.59 3.30 5.79
N PHE A 174 -10.11 2.33 5.06
CA PHE A 174 -9.61 0.95 5.03
C PHE A 174 -9.78 0.30 3.65
N TRP A 175 -8.86 -0.61 3.32
CA TRP A 175 -8.74 -1.26 2.00
C TRP A 175 -8.56 -2.79 2.17
N GLY A 176 -9.65 -3.54 2.04
CA GLY A 176 -9.71 -4.99 2.23
C GLY A 176 -9.92 -5.43 3.69
N GLN A 177 -9.64 -4.58 4.69
CA GLN A 177 -9.83 -4.88 6.12
C GLN A 177 -9.25 -6.23 6.57
N GLY A 178 -8.02 -6.52 6.15
CA GLY A 178 -7.39 -7.82 6.39
C GLY A 178 -7.20 -8.11 7.87
N ARG A 179 -7.59 -9.31 8.31
CA ARG A 179 -7.33 -9.82 9.66
C ARG A 179 -6.85 -11.26 9.63
N PHE A 180 -5.96 -11.59 10.56
CA PHE A 180 -5.53 -12.94 10.82
C PHE A 180 -5.93 -13.30 12.25
N GLU A 181 -6.91 -14.19 12.38
CA GLU A 181 -7.47 -14.60 13.67
C GLU A 181 -7.59 -16.12 13.66
N GLN A 182 -7.27 -16.79 14.77
CA GLN A 182 -7.46 -18.24 14.92
C GLN A 182 -6.88 -19.10 13.77
N ASN A 183 -5.72 -18.70 13.22
CA ASN A 183 -5.05 -19.35 12.09
C ASN A 183 -5.77 -19.25 10.73
N VAL A 184 -6.75 -18.35 10.59
CA VAL A 184 -7.48 -18.12 9.33
C VAL A 184 -7.35 -16.67 8.86
N LEU A 185 -7.41 -16.48 7.54
CA LEU A 185 -7.30 -15.18 6.90
C LEU A 185 -8.70 -14.65 6.58
N HIS A 186 -8.97 -13.40 6.93
CA HIS A 186 -10.20 -12.69 6.58
C HIS A 186 -9.84 -11.46 5.75
N GLY A 187 -10.57 -11.23 4.64
CA GLY A 187 -10.36 -10.07 3.79
C GLY A 187 -8.89 -9.85 3.36
N GLY A 188 -8.45 -8.59 3.40
CA GLY A 188 -7.08 -8.17 3.19
C GLY A 188 -6.68 -7.99 1.73
N ILE A 189 -5.36 -7.94 1.54
CA ILE A 189 -4.70 -7.60 0.28
C ILE A 189 -3.76 -8.73 -0.09
N TYR A 190 -3.91 -9.25 -1.30
CA TYR A 190 -3.01 -10.22 -1.88
C TYR A 190 -2.11 -9.52 -2.88
N MET A 191 -0.80 -9.79 -2.85
CA MET A 191 0.14 -9.20 -3.79
C MET A 191 1.22 -10.17 -4.25
N ALA A 192 1.65 -10.00 -5.49
CA ALA A 192 2.76 -10.72 -6.09
C ALA A 192 3.44 -9.87 -7.17
N SER A 193 4.70 -10.19 -7.48
CA SER A 193 5.48 -9.52 -8.53
C SER A 193 6.40 -10.53 -9.23
N THR A 194 6.60 -10.42 -10.54
CA THR A 194 7.55 -11.26 -11.28
C THR A 194 9.01 -10.89 -11.01
N VAL A 195 9.27 -9.69 -10.52
CA VAL A 195 10.61 -9.20 -10.16
C VAL A 195 10.79 -9.27 -8.65
N GLU A 196 11.87 -9.93 -8.20
CA GLU A 196 12.24 -10.01 -6.80
C GLU A 196 12.75 -8.67 -6.26
N HIS A 197 12.61 -8.49 -4.95
CA HIS A 197 13.06 -7.31 -4.18
C HIS A 197 12.50 -5.99 -4.74
N SER A 198 11.42 -6.07 -5.52
CA SER A 198 10.69 -4.91 -6.06
C SER A 198 9.67 -4.35 -5.07
N CYS A 199 9.40 -5.07 -3.99
CA CYS A 199 8.56 -4.65 -2.88
C CYS A 199 9.17 -5.10 -1.56
N VAL A 200 8.93 -4.31 -0.53
CA VAL A 200 9.25 -4.64 0.86
C VAL A 200 8.00 -4.54 1.71
N ILE A 201 7.87 -5.44 2.68
CA ILE A 201 6.76 -5.49 3.64
C ILE A 201 7.35 -5.68 5.03
N TYR A 202 6.79 -5.03 6.05
CA TYR A 202 7.20 -5.21 7.44
C TYR A 202 6.13 -5.99 8.19
N ASP A 203 6.49 -7.11 8.80
CA ASP A 203 5.54 -8.01 9.47
C ASP A 203 5.12 -7.50 10.84
N VAL A 204 4.39 -6.39 10.82
CA VAL A 204 3.80 -5.71 11.98
C VAL A 204 2.46 -5.11 11.56
N VAL A 205 1.66 -4.73 12.54
CA VAL A 205 0.40 -4.00 12.32
C VAL A 205 0.49 -2.64 12.97
N ILE A 206 0.18 -1.58 12.21
CA ILE A 206 0.06 -0.23 12.75
C ILE A 206 -1.34 -0.05 13.36
N GLN A 207 -1.41 0.11 14.67
CA GLN A 207 -2.65 0.35 15.40
C GLN A 207 -3.03 1.85 15.37
N ASP A 208 -4.31 2.15 15.61
CA ASP A 208 -4.87 3.50 15.66
C ASP A 208 -4.36 4.43 14.54
N PRO A 209 -4.56 4.04 13.26
CA PRO A 209 -3.93 4.74 12.14
C PRO A 209 -4.29 6.23 12.07
N ALA A 210 -5.46 6.63 12.57
CA ALA A 210 -5.85 8.05 12.67
C ALA A 210 -4.88 8.92 13.49
N SER A 211 -4.13 8.33 14.43
CA SER A 211 -3.21 9.04 15.32
C SER A 211 -1.79 9.15 14.78
N VAL A 212 -1.38 8.23 13.90
CA VAL A 212 0.03 8.07 13.48
C VAL A 212 0.23 8.18 11.98
N VAL A 213 -0.79 7.96 11.17
CA VAL A 213 -0.65 7.86 9.71
C VAL A 213 -0.82 9.22 9.04
N GLY A 214 0.10 9.53 8.13
CA GLY A 214 0.06 10.72 7.31
C GLY A 214 -0.86 10.57 6.09
N ALA A 215 -0.86 11.60 5.24
CA ALA A 215 -1.64 11.60 4.01
C ALA A 215 -1.31 10.37 3.14
N LEU A 216 -2.31 9.80 2.48
CA LEU A 216 -2.12 8.65 1.58
C LEU A 216 -1.45 7.45 2.25
N GLY A 217 -1.57 7.30 3.56
CA GLY A 217 -1.07 6.14 4.29
C GLY A 217 0.38 6.28 4.73
N ASP A 218 0.98 7.47 4.61
CA ASP A 218 2.40 7.70 4.91
C ASP A 218 2.75 7.30 6.35
N VAL A 219 3.77 6.45 6.47
CA VAL A 219 4.37 6.06 7.75
C VAL A 219 5.90 6.06 7.67
N GLU A 220 6.48 6.85 6.76
CA GLU A 220 7.94 6.92 6.56
C GLU A 220 8.69 7.30 7.85
N HIS A 221 8.06 8.15 8.67
CA HIS A 221 8.58 8.55 9.98
C HIS A 221 8.76 7.38 10.97
N LEU A 222 8.11 6.22 10.74
CA LEU A 222 8.25 5.01 11.55
C LEU A 222 9.44 4.13 11.17
N ARG A 223 10.12 4.38 10.03
CA ARG A 223 11.19 3.47 9.53
C ARG A 223 12.30 3.25 10.55
N SER A 224 12.71 4.30 11.26
CA SER A 224 13.72 4.18 12.33
C SER A 224 13.23 3.38 13.53
N SER A 225 11.94 3.49 13.87
CA SER A 225 11.33 2.72 14.95
C SER A 225 11.22 1.24 14.63
N LEU A 226 10.88 0.89 13.38
CA LEU A 226 10.89 -0.48 12.89
C LEU A 226 12.30 -1.10 12.99
N ALA A 227 13.32 -0.36 12.57
CA ALA A 227 14.72 -0.80 12.69
C ALA A 227 15.16 -0.95 14.15
N LYS A 228 14.81 0.00 15.02
CA LYS A 228 15.10 -0.04 16.46
C LYS A 228 14.49 -1.26 17.15
N LYS A 229 13.30 -1.69 16.70
CA LYS A 229 12.61 -2.90 17.18
C LYS A 229 13.10 -4.20 16.53
N ASP A 230 14.17 -4.18 15.73
CA ASP A 230 14.68 -5.31 14.94
C ASP A 230 13.62 -5.95 14.02
N ILE A 231 12.65 -5.15 13.56
CA ILE A 231 11.63 -5.61 12.60
C ILE A 231 12.29 -5.69 11.23
N ARG A 232 12.60 -6.92 10.81
CA ARG A 232 13.29 -7.15 9.54
C ARG A 232 12.35 -6.95 8.34
N PRO A 233 12.81 -6.24 7.30
CA PRO A 233 12.04 -6.12 6.06
C PRO A 233 11.92 -7.47 5.36
N LEU A 234 10.69 -7.83 4.96
CA LEU A 234 10.42 -8.94 4.06
C LEU A 234 10.57 -8.45 2.61
N LEU A 235 11.71 -8.75 2.00
CA LEU A 235 11.93 -8.54 0.57
C LEU A 235 11.20 -9.62 -0.23
N LEU A 236 10.18 -9.19 -0.99
CA LEU A 236 9.34 -10.11 -1.76
C LEU A 236 10.16 -10.82 -2.85
N GLN A 237 10.11 -12.15 -2.91
CA GLN A 237 10.79 -12.90 -3.95
C GLN A 237 9.98 -12.89 -5.25
N ALA A 238 10.66 -13.13 -6.38
CA ALA A 238 10.00 -13.27 -7.67
C ALA A 238 8.92 -14.36 -7.61
N ASN A 239 7.74 -14.00 -8.11
CA ASN A 239 6.52 -14.81 -8.18
C ASN A 239 5.95 -15.22 -6.82
N GLU A 240 6.42 -14.65 -5.72
CA GLU A 240 5.90 -14.98 -4.40
C GLU A 240 4.54 -14.31 -4.14
N LEU A 241 3.52 -15.11 -3.80
CA LEU A 241 2.23 -14.61 -3.35
C LEU A 241 2.23 -14.45 -1.82
N VAL A 242 1.89 -13.25 -1.39
CA VAL A 242 1.66 -12.91 0.02
C VAL A 242 0.28 -12.31 0.21
N TRP A 243 -0.23 -12.47 1.43
CA TRP A 243 -1.36 -11.73 1.95
C TRP A 243 -0.87 -10.74 3.00
N MET A 244 -1.49 -9.56 3.09
CA MET A 244 -1.23 -8.59 4.15
C MET A 244 -2.50 -7.87 4.58
N THR A 245 -2.48 -7.31 5.79
CA THR A 245 -3.51 -6.39 6.27
C THR A 245 -3.38 -5.03 5.58
N ASP A 246 -4.42 -4.20 5.66
CA ASP A 246 -4.37 -2.80 5.25
C ASP A 246 -3.56 -1.91 6.20
N ARG A 247 -3.16 -2.43 7.35
CA ARG A 247 -2.37 -1.75 8.37
C ARG A 247 -0.91 -2.18 8.39
N THR A 248 -0.49 -2.96 7.39
CA THR A 248 0.86 -3.51 7.29
C THR A 248 1.77 -2.54 6.51
N PRO A 249 2.87 -2.03 7.07
CA PRO A 249 3.79 -1.15 6.35
C PRO A 249 4.43 -1.85 5.16
N HIS A 250 4.37 -1.23 4.00
CA HIS A 250 4.96 -1.74 2.77
C HIS A 250 5.38 -0.61 1.83
N GLU A 251 6.20 -0.96 0.84
CA GLU A 251 6.77 0.01 -0.11
C GLU A 251 7.12 -0.69 -1.44
N SER A 252 6.98 0.04 -2.54
CA SER A 252 7.57 -0.32 -3.83
C SER A 252 9.00 0.19 -3.91
N LEU A 253 9.95 -0.70 -4.20
CA LEU A 253 11.37 -0.36 -4.24
C LEU A 253 11.82 0.00 -5.67
N PRO A 254 12.80 0.92 -5.81
CA PRO A 254 13.50 1.13 -7.07
C PRO A 254 14.21 -0.13 -7.54
N LEU A 255 14.18 -0.41 -8.85
CA LEU A 255 14.88 -1.56 -9.41
C LEU A 255 16.33 -1.20 -9.80
N PRO A 256 17.32 -2.07 -9.58
CA PRO A 256 18.71 -1.78 -9.94
C PRO A 256 18.95 -1.86 -11.46
N VAL A 257 18.08 -2.56 -12.20
CA VAL A 257 18.20 -2.80 -13.64
C VAL A 257 16.87 -2.55 -14.32
N THR A 258 16.92 -2.01 -15.54
CA THR A 258 15.73 -1.87 -16.37
C THR A 258 15.18 -3.26 -16.71
N THR A 259 13.91 -3.50 -16.42
CA THR A 259 13.32 -4.85 -16.51
C THR A 259 11.81 -4.78 -16.74
N PHE A 260 11.29 -5.74 -17.50
CA PHE A 260 9.85 -5.93 -17.62
C PHE A 260 9.29 -6.57 -16.34
N ARG A 261 8.28 -5.94 -15.74
CA ARG A 261 7.68 -6.37 -14.48
C ARG A 261 6.18 -6.51 -14.61
N GLN A 262 5.64 -7.65 -14.17
CA GLN A 262 4.21 -7.83 -13.91
C GLN A 262 3.99 -7.74 -12.39
N TYR A 263 3.13 -6.83 -11.98
CA TYR A 263 2.65 -6.66 -10.62
C TYR A 263 1.18 -7.03 -10.53
N PHE A 264 0.82 -7.86 -9.55
CA PHE A 264 -0.55 -8.27 -9.27
C PHE A 264 -0.92 -7.84 -7.84
N ARG A 265 -2.09 -7.24 -7.69
CA ARG A 265 -2.71 -7.01 -6.39
C ARG A 265 -4.22 -7.24 -6.45
N LEU A 266 -4.73 -8.02 -5.52
CA LEU A 266 -6.15 -8.20 -5.27
C LEU A 266 -6.48 -7.63 -3.89
N VAL A 267 -7.39 -6.65 -3.85
CA VAL A 267 -7.98 -6.15 -2.61
C VAL A 267 -9.37 -6.74 -2.48
N THR A 268 -9.64 -7.36 -1.34
CA THR A 268 -10.96 -7.96 -1.03
C THR A 268 -12.04 -6.88 -0.80
N SER A 269 -13.27 -7.30 -0.51
CA SER A 269 -14.45 -6.42 -0.59
C SER A 269 -14.50 -5.26 0.39
N GLY A 270 -13.75 -5.31 1.49
CA GLY A 270 -13.75 -4.30 2.54
C GLY A 270 -13.03 -3.02 2.14
N VAL A 271 -13.42 -2.34 1.06
CA VAL A 271 -12.85 -1.05 0.63
C VAL A 271 -13.83 0.07 0.95
N SER A 272 -13.36 1.07 1.69
CA SER A 272 -14.15 2.24 2.08
C SER A 272 -14.31 3.26 0.94
N HIS A 273 -13.24 3.51 0.19
CA HIS A 273 -13.15 4.58 -0.80
C HIS A 273 -12.53 4.12 -2.12
N TRP A 274 -13.12 4.55 -3.23
CA TRP A 274 -12.64 4.28 -4.58
C TRP A 274 -12.46 5.59 -5.35
N TYR A 275 -11.22 5.91 -5.73
CA TYR A 275 -10.88 7.19 -6.36
C TYR A 275 -11.03 7.08 -7.87
N ALA A 276 -12.07 7.71 -8.43
CA ALA A 276 -12.42 7.60 -9.85
C ALA A 276 -11.26 8.05 -10.78
N ASP A 277 -10.62 9.17 -10.46
CA ASP A 277 -9.52 9.74 -11.25
C ASP A 277 -8.22 8.90 -11.19
N HIS A 278 -8.16 7.94 -10.28
CA HIS A 278 -6.96 7.13 -10.02
C HIS A 278 -7.21 5.62 -10.17
N SER A 279 -8.42 5.22 -10.55
CA SER A 279 -8.83 3.82 -10.63
C SER A 279 -9.41 3.53 -12.01
N THR A 280 -9.34 2.28 -12.42
CA THR A 280 -9.81 1.84 -13.74
C THR A 280 -11.26 1.38 -13.62
N PRO A 281 -12.24 2.01 -14.28
CA PRO A 281 -13.60 1.47 -14.33
C PRO A 281 -13.62 0.13 -15.07
N ASN A 282 -14.51 -0.77 -14.64
CA ASN A 282 -14.69 -2.03 -15.36
C ASN A 282 -15.51 -1.79 -16.64
N PRO A 283 -15.01 -2.13 -17.84
CA PRO A 283 -15.72 -1.90 -19.10
C PRO A 283 -17.01 -2.73 -19.23
N LEU A 284 -17.20 -3.76 -18.40
CA LEU A 284 -18.42 -4.56 -18.34
C LEU A 284 -19.50 -3.95 -17.42
N GLY A 285 -19.25 -2.76 -16.87
CA GLY A 285 -20.24 -2.00 -16.10
C GLY A 285 -20.29 -2.30 -14.59
N ILE A 286 -19.45 -3.21 -14.09
CA ILE A 286 -19.35 -3.50 -12.65
C ILE A 286 -18.92 -2.23 -11.89
N GLN A 287 -19.72 -1.85 -10.90
CA GLN A 287 -19.48 -0.65 -10.08
C GLN A 287 -18.76 -1.01 -8.78
N PRO A 288 -17.94 -0.10 -8.22
CA PRO A 288 -17.40 -0.25 -6.89
C PRO A 288 -18.54 -0.21 -5.85
N THR A 289 -18.41 -0.99 -4.78
CA THR A 289 -19.29 -0.88 -3.59
C THR A 289 -18.81 0.19 -2.61
N ALA A 290 -17.54 0.60 -2.72
CA ALA A 290 -16.93 1.67 -1.95
C ALA A 290 -17.51 3.05 -2.33
N LYS A 291 -17.36 4.02 -1.42
CA LYS A 291 -17.68 5.42 -1.70
C LYS A 291 -16.80 5.94 -2.83
N ILE A 292 -17.42 6.37 -3.94
CA ILE A 292 -16.70 6.93 -5.08
C ILE A 292 -16.25 8.35 -4.73
N VAL A 293 -14.94 8.60 -4.85
CA VAL A 293 -14.32 9.90 -4.64
C VAL A 293 -13.80 10.42 -5.98
N PHE A 294 -14.21 11.63 -6.34
CA PHE A 294 -13.75 12.33 -7.53
C PHE A 294 -12.65 13.34 -7.17
N GLY A 295 -11.74 13.59 -8.11
CA GLY A 295 -10.64 14.54 -7.92
C GLY A 295 -9.27 13.89 -7.69
N ASN A 296 -8.21 14.70 -7.88
CA ASN A 296 -6.85 14.22 -7.74
C ASN A 296 -6.46 14.01 -6.27
N LYS A 297 -6.32 12.74 -5.86
CA LYS A 297 -5.90 12.36 -4.50
C LYS A 297 -4.52 12.88 -4.09
N PHE A 298 -3.65 13.20 -5.05
CA PHE A 298 -2.30 13.72 -4.81
C PHE A 298 -2.24 15.25 -4.70
N HIS A 299 -3.22 16.00 -5.24
CA HIS A 299 -3.17 17.48 -5.23
C HIS A 299 -3.55 18.08 -3.87
N ALA A 300 -4.36 17.43 -3.05
CA ALA A 300 -4.67 17.94 -1.72
C ALA A 300 -3.50 17.85 -0.73
N ALA A 301 -2.54 16.95 -0.96
CA ALA A 301 -1.31 16.88 -0.15
C ALA A 301 -0.45 18.15 -0.30
N VAL A 302 -0.59 18.89 -1.40
CA VAL A 302 0.11 20.16 -1.65
C VAL A 302 -0.60 21.33 -0.97
N HIS A 303 -1.92 21.26 -0.81
CA HIS A 303 -2.70 22.36 -0.22
C HIS A 303 -2.55 22.49 1.31
N ASP A 304 -2.19 21.43 2.03
CA ASP A 304 -1.92 21.52 3.47
C ASP A 304 -0.58 22.22 3.79
N VAL A 305 0.35 22.29 2.83
CA VAL A 305 1.57 23.10 2.95
C VAL A 305 1.28 24.59 2.74
N LEU A 306 0.23 24.92 1.98
CA LEU A 306 -0.16 26.29 1.62
C LEU A 306 -1.19 26.92 2.58
N LYS A 307 -1.65 26.19 3.61
CA LYS A 307 -2.57 26.69 4.65
C LYS A 307 -1.87 27.26 5.90
N ALA A 308 -0.56 27.43 5.88
CA ALA A 308 0.06 28.38 6.82
C ALA A 308 -0.58 29.76 6.57
N PRO A 309 -0.99 30.50 7.61
CA PRO A 309 -1.71 31.75 7.42
C PRO A 309 -0.85 32.70 6.59
N GLN A 310 -1.28 32.94 5.34
CA GLN A 310 -0.88 34.14 4.62
C GLN A 310 -1.57 35.28 5.36
N ASN A 311 -0.82 35.96 6.21
CA ASN A 311 -1.24 37.28 6.67
C ASN A 311 -1.36 38.16 5.44
N ASP A 312 -2.60 38.42 5.02
CA ASP A 312 -2.94 39.49 4.09
C ASP A 312 -2.46 40.80 4.71
N LEU A 313 -1.32 41.29 4.22
CA LEU A 313 -0.95 42.68 4.36
C LEU A 313 -1.71 43.46 3.29
N SER A 314 -2.94 43.85 3.61
CA SER A 314 -3.60 44.98 2.96
C SER A 314 -3.97 46.02 4.00
N THR A 315 -3.19 47.11 3.97
CA THR A 315 -3.36 48.44 4.60
C THR A 315 -3.56 48.52 6.11
#